data_AF-A0A1Z9J9R3-F1
#
_entry.id   AF-A0A1Z9J9R3-F1
#
_cell.length_a   1.000
_cell.length_b   1.000
_cell.length_c   1.000
_cell.angle_alpha   90.00
_cell.angle_beta   90.00
_cell.angle_gamma   90.00
#
_symmetry.space_group_name_H-M   'P 1'
#
loop_
_entity.id
_entity.type
_entity.pdbx_description
1 polymer ?
#
loop_
_entity_poly.entity_id
_entity_poly.type
_entity_poly.pdbx_seq_one_letter_code
_entity_poly.pdbx_strand_id
1 'polypeptide(L)'
;MRYAIMILALVGVLALPRPAAALDGNELLDRCTHEDEAVELWCMGYASGWHGRNAIRAKGDSNPICFPEARASQFKDVLVKYLKNHPETRHQHAVLLTFKAFKEAFPCPKN
;
A
#
# COMPACT_ATOMS: atom_id res chain seq x y z
N MET A 1 -43.26 3.38 -17.70
CA MET A 1 -43.02 4.59 -16.88
C MET A 1 -42.38 4.26 -15.52
N ARG A 2 -43.03 3.48 -14.64
CA ARG A 2 -42.52 3.15 -13.28
C ARG A 2 -41.13 2.50 -13.25
N TYR A 3 -40.85 1.54 -14.14
CA TYR A 3 -39.54 0.86 -14.18
C TYR A 3 -38.43 1.73 -14.80
N ALA A 4 -38.77 2.63 -15.72
CA ALA A 4 -37.81 3.53 -16.34
C ALA A 4 -37.20 4.51 -15.32
N ILE A 5 -38.02 5.00 -14.39
CA ILE A 5 -37.57 5.89 -13.31
C ILE A 5 -36.64 5.15 -12.33
N MET A 6 -36.95 3.90 -12.00
CA MET A 6 -36.07 3.10 -11.11
C MET A 6 -34.73 2.77 -11.76
N ILE A 7 -34.72 2.45 -13.07
CA ILE A 7 -33.49 2.17 -13.82
C ILE A 7 -32.62 3.44 -13.92
N LEU A 8 -33.22 4.60 -14.21
CA LEU A 8 -32.50 5.88 -14.27
C LEU A 8 -31.92 6.28 -12.91
N ALA A 9 -32.65 6.04 -11.81
CA ALA A 9 -32.16 6.30 -10.46
C ALA A 9 -30.97 5.40 -10.08
N LEU A 10 -31.01 4.10 -10.46
CA LEU A 10 -29.93 3.16 -10.17
C LEU A 10 -28.63 3.52 -10.94
N VAL A 11 -28.77 3.93 -12.20
CA VAL A 11 -27.64 4.35 -13.04
C VAL A 11 -27.05 5.69 -12.56
N GLY A 12 -27.88 6.63 -12.11
CA GLY A 12 -27.42 7.91 -11.58
C GLY A 12 -26.54 7.78 -10.33
N VAL A 13 -26.81 6.81 -9.45
CA VAL A 13 -26.01 6.55 -8.23
C VAL A 13 -24.64 5.94 -8.55
N LEU A 14 -24.54 5.14 -9.62
CA LEU A 14 -23.28 4.51 -10.06
C LEU A 14 -22.36 5.46 -10.83
N ALA A 15 -22.91 6.54 -11.41
CA ALA A 15 -22.15 7.50 -12.21
C ALA A 15 -21.49 8.62 -11.38
N LEU A 16 -21.74 8.69 -10.06
CA LEU A 16 -21.07 9.66 -9.21
C LEU A 16 -19.58 9.31 -9.09
N PRO A 17 -18.66 10.23 -9.42
CA PRO A 17 -17.24 10.01 -9.17
C PRO A 17 -17.05 9.87 -7.67
N ARG A 18 -16.75 8.66 -7.21
CA ARG A 18 -16.27 8.46 -5.85
C ARG A 18 -14.85 9.03 -5.80
N PRO A 19 -14.54 10.00 -4.93
CA PRO A 19 -13.15 10.35 -4.70
C PRO A 19 -12.47 9.06 -4.24
N ALA A 20 -11.48 8.60 -5.00
CA ALA A 20 -10.57 7.58 -4.51
C ALA A 20 -9.85 8.23 -3.32
N ALA A 21 -10.30 7.93 -2.09
CA ALA A 21 -9.56 8.33 -0.92
C ALA A 21 -8.13 7.79 -1.09
N ALA A 22 -7.18 8.70 -1.21
CA ALA A 22 -5.79 8.32 -1.36
C ALA A 22 -5.38 7.66 -0.04
N LEU A 23 -5.04 6.37 -0.09
CA LEU A 23 -4.59 5.64 1.09
C LEU A 23 -3.37 6.36 1.68
N ASP A 24 -3.50 6.87 2.90
CA ASP A 24 -2.40 7.48 3.65
C ASP A 24 -1.73 6.45 4.58
N GLY A 25 -0.66 6.84 5.26
CA GLY A 25 0.02 5.96 6.20
C GLY A 25 -0.79 5.62 7.45
N ASN A 26 -1.79 6.43 7.83
CA ASN A 26 -2.60 6.18 9.03
C ASN A 26 -3.54 5.02 8.74
N GLU A 27 -4.26 5.10 7.62
CA GLU A 27 -5.16 4.06 7.16
C GLU A 27 -4.40 2.80 6.77
N LEU A 28 -3.19 2.93 6.20
CA LEU A 28 -2.32 1.77 5.96
C LEU A 28 -1.90 1.09 7.27
N LEU A 29 -1.48 1.85 8.29
CA LEU A 29 -1.10 1.28 9.58
C LEU A 29 -2.27 0.59 10.27
N ASP A 30 -3.45 1.22 10.26
CA ASP A 30 -4.69 0.69 10.82
C ASP A 30 -5.00 -0.69 10.22
N ARG A 31 -5.07 -0.77 8.89
CA ARG A 31 -5.29 -2.05 8.17
C ARG A 31 -4.21 -3.09 8.50
N CYS A 32 -2.94 -2.69 8.50
CA CYS A 32 -1.84 -3.62 8.77
C CYS A 32 -1.73 -4.10 10.21
N THR A 33 -2.50 -3.51 11.14
CA THR A 33 -2.54 -3.89 12.55
C THR A 33 -3.93 -4.36 12.99
N HIS A 34 -4.86 -4.47 12.05
CA HIS A 34 -6.21 -4.97 12.30
C HIS A 34 -6.18 -6.47 12.61
N GLU A 35 -7.02 -6.92 13.54
CA GLU A 35 -7.11 -8.34 13.95
C GLU A 35 -7.90 -9.21 12.95
N ASP A 36 -8.42 -8.62 11.88
CA ASP A 36 -9.19 -9.35 10.88
C ASP A 36 -8.23 -10.03 9.90
N GLU A 37 -8.34 -11.35 9.74
CA GLU A 37 -7.43 -12.16 8.94
C GLU A 37 -7.43 -11.74 7.46
N ALA A 38 -8.58 -11.36 6.90
CA ALA A 38 -8.64 -10.91 5.51
C ALA A 38 -7.94 -9.56 5.32
N VAL A 39 -8.06 -8.66 6.30
CA VAL A 39 -7.34 -7.37 6.31
C VAL A 39 -5.84 -7.57 6.50
N GLU A 40 -5.44 -8.52 7.36
CA GLU A 40 -4.03 -8.87 7.54
C GLU A 40 -3.43 -9.44 6.24
N LEU A 41 -4.12 -10.37 5.59
CA LEU A 41 -3.72 -10.94 4.29
C LEU A 41 -3.61 -9.86 3.22
N TRP A 42 -4.52 -8.88 3.21
CA TRP A 42 -4.44 -7.72 2.32
C TRP A 42 -3.15 -6.93 2.57
N CYS A 43 -2.77 -6.66 3.81
CA CYS A 43 -1.54 -5.94 4.12
C CYS A 43 -0.28 -6.75 3.72
N MET A 44 -0.26 -8.06 3.99
CA MET A 44 0.83 -8.93 3.55
C MET A 44 0.99 -8.93 2.02
N GLY A 45 -0.14 -8.98 1.28
CA GLY A 45 -0.15 -8.88 -0.18
C GLY A 45 0.33 -7.52 -0.67
N TYR A 46 -0.14 -6.44 -0.04
CA TYR A 46 0.29 -5.08 -0.35
C TYR A 46 1.81 -4.91 -0.17
N ALA A 47 2.35 -5.34 0.97
CA ALA A 47 3.77 -5.23 1.31
C ALA A 47 4.65 -6.09 0.39
N SER A 48 4.31 -7.37 0.21
CA SER A 48 5.09 -8.29 -0.63
C SER A 48 5.05 -7.94 -2.13
N GLY A 49 3.98 -7.28 -2.61
CA GLY A 49 3.89 -6.82 -4.00
C GLY A 49 4.97 -5.81 -4.41
N TRP A 50 5.61 -5.13 -3.46
CA TRP A 50 6.75 -4.25 -3.73
C TRP A 50 7.99 -5.00 -4.18
N HIS A 51 8.17 -6.25 -3.74
CA HIS A 51 9.26 -7.10 -4.18
C HIS A 51 9.23 -7.30 -5.70
N GLY A 52 8.06 -7.67 -6.23
CA GLY A 52 7.85 -7.85 -7.67
C GLY A 52 8.01 -6.55 -8.48
N ARG A 53 7.54 -5.41 -7.96
CA ARG A 53 7.72 -4.11 -8.62
C ARG A 53 9.18 -3.73 -8.79
N ASN A 54 10.03 -4.05 -7.81
CA ASN A 54 11.46 -3.78 -7.93
C ASN A 54 12.16 -4.68 -8.92
N ALA A 55 11.77 -5.95 -9.04
CA ALA A 55 12.33 -6.82 -10.06
C ALA A 55 12.14 -6.24 -11.48
N ILE A 56 11.01 -5.56 -11.72
CA ILE A 56 10.72 -4.89 -13.00
C ILE A 56 11.51 -3.59 -13.17
N ARG A 57 11.74 -2.83 -12.09
CA ARG A 57 12.42 -1.52 -12.13
C ARG A 57 13.94 -1.57 -11.94
N ALA A 58 14.52 -2.66 -11.45
CA ALA A 58 15.93 -2.74 -11.07
C ALA A 58 16.92 -2.46 -12.23
N LYS A 59 16.51 -2.59 -13.49
CA LYS A 59 17.35 -2.17 -14.63
C LYS A 59 17.25 -0.66 -14.84
N GLY A 60 18.27 0.06 -14.36
CA GLY A 60 18.44 1.50 -14.62
C GLY A 60 17.78 2.43 -13.61
N ASP A 61 17.21 1.91 -12.52
CA ASP A 61 16.72 2.73 -11.41
C ASP A 61 17.91 3.31 -10.64
N SER A 62 17.95 4.63 -10.47
CA SER A 62 18.95 5.33 -9.69
C SER A 62 18.72 5.20 -8.17
N ASN A 63 17.59 4.63 -7.76
CA ASN A 63 17.21 4.48 -6.36
C ASN A 63 16.59 3.10 -6.01
N PRO A 64 17.28 1.99 -6.30
CA PRO A 64 16.72 0.64 -6.12
C PRO A 64 16.57 0.25 -4.65
N ILE A 65 15.65 -0.66 -4.33
CA ILE A 65 15.59 -1.32 -3.01
C ILE A 65 15.99 -2.78 -3.19
N CYS A 66 16.91 -3.26 -2.36
CA CYS A 66 17.50 -4.59 -2.47
C CYS A 66 16.82 -5.56 -1.52
N PHE A 67 15.62 -6.01 -1.91
CA PHE A 67 14.84 -6.93 -1.10
C PHE A 67 15.60 -8.25 -0.84
N PRO A 68 15.59 -8.74 0.41
CA PRO A 68 16.06 -10.08 0.74
C PRO A 68 14.99 -11.13 0.41
N GLU A 69 15.41 -12.40 0.34
CA GLU A 69 14.49 -13.53 0.39
C GLU A 69 13.87 -13.62 1.80
N ALA A 70 12.58 -13.33 1.91
CA ALA A 70 11.85 -13.24 3.17
C ALA A 70 10.38 -13.64 3.00
N ARG A 71 9.73 -14.01 4.12
CA ARG A 71 8.29 -14.30 4.13
C ARG A 71 7.49 -13.00 3.98
N ALA A 72 6.29 -13.09 3.39
CA ALA A 72 5.39 -11.94 3.24
C ALA A 72 5.09 -11.22 4.58
N SER A 73 5.02 -11.98 5.68
CA SER A 73 4.83 -11.42 7.02
C SER A 73 5.98 -10.51 7.46
N GLN A 74 7.22 -10.80 7.08
CA GLN A 74 8.37 -9.96 7.44
C GLN A 74 8.33 -8.60 6.71
N PHE A 75 7.84 -8.57 5.46
CA PHE A 75 7.64 -7.31 4.76
C PHE A 75 6.53 -6.46 5.41
N LYS A 76 5.45 -7.10 5.89
CA LYS A 76 4.45 -6.42 6.73
C LYS A 76 5.10 -5.84 7.98
N ASP A 77 5.89 -6.62 8.70
CA ASP A 77 6.51 -6.20 9.97
C ASP A 77 7.42 -4.97 9.77
N VAL A 78 8.22 -4.96 8.70
CA VAL A 78 9.05 -3.80 8.33
C VAL A 78 8.20 -2.56 8.04
N LEU A 79 7.13 -2.72 7.26
CA LEU A 79 6.23 -1.62 6.92
C LEU A 79 5.54 -1.04 8.17
N VAL A 80 4.99 -1.91 9.03
CA VAL A 80 4.35 -1.51 10.29
C VAL A 80 5.35 -0.81 11.21
N LYS A 81 6.57 -1.35 11.35
CA LYS A 81 7.63 -0.72 12.15
C LYS A 81 7.94 0.69 11.68
N TYR A 82 8.11 0.89 10.36
CA TYR A 82 8.36 2.21 9.80
C TYR A 82 7.20 3.17 10.10
N LEU A 83 5.96 2.79 9.80
CA LEU A 83 4.81 3.65 10.05
C LEU A 83 4.68 4.02 11.53
N LYS A 84 4.93 3.08 12.46
CA LYS A 84 4.93 3.33 13.91
C LYS A 84 6.03 4.29 14.34
N ASN A 85 7.23 4.17 13.77
CA ASN A 85 8.40 5.00 14.13
C ASN A 85 8.37 6.40 13.51
N HIS A 86 7.55 6.64 12.48
CA HIS A 86 7.45 7.91 11.75
C HIS A 86 6.04 8.53 11.78
N PRO A 87 5.44 8.78 12.96
CA PRO A 87 4.09 9.36 13.06
C PRO A 87 3.96 10.73 12.39
N GLU A 88 5.03 11.53 12.38
CA GLU A 88 5.07 12.87 11.81
C GLU A 88 4.85 12.90 10.29
N THR A 89 5.18 11.81 9.59
CA THR A 89 4.97 11.71 8.13
C THR A 89 3.79 10.81 7.76
N ARG A 90 3.10 10.20 8.73
CA ARG A 90 2.08 9.18 8.49
C ARG A 90 0.86 9.67 7.71
N HIS A 91 0.58 10.98 7.71
CA HIS A 91 -0.45 11.60 6.88
C HIS A 91 -0.09 11.65 5.38
N GLN A 92 1.13 11.30 4.99
CA GLN A 92 1.56 11.25 3.60
C GLN A 92 1.01 10.01 2.88
N HIS A 93 1.04 10.05 1.55
CA HIS A 93 0.56 8.97 0.71
C HIS A 93 1.28 7.63 1.00
N ALA A 94 0.52 6.54 1.18
CA ALA A 94 1.00 5.22 1.58
C ALA A 94 2.10 4.67 0.67
N VAL A 95 2.00 4.88 -0.65
CA VAL A 95 3.02 4.43 -1.61
C VAL A 95 4.39 5.08 -1.34
N LEU A 96 4.41 6.38 -1.02
CA LEU A 96 5.65 7.08 -0.71
C LEU A 96 6.26 6.56 0.59
N LEU A 97 5.43 6.38 1.62
CA LEU A 97 5.87 5.86 2.91
C LEU A 97 6.39 4.42 2.80
N THR A 98 5.73 3.58 2.00
CA THR A 98 6.16 2.20 1.77
C THR A 98 7.49 2.14 1.01
N PHE A 99 7.68 3.01 0.02
CA PHE A 99 8.97 3.14 -0.64
C PHE A 99 10.08 3.53 0.35
N LYS A 100 9.85 4.54 1.19
CA LYS A 100 10.81 4.97 2.22
C LYS A 100 11.10 3.85 3.23
N ALA A 101 10.07 3.16 3.71
CA ALA A 101 10.19 2.05 4.65
C ALA A 101 11.13 0.97 4.13
N PHE A 102 10.89 0.50 2.90
CA PHE A 102 11.71 -0.55 2.33
C PHE A 102 13.09 -0.05 1.91
N LYS A 103 13.22 1.20 1.44
CA LYS A 103 14.53 1.78 1.12
C LYS A 103 15.43 1.90 2.34
N GLU A 104 14.86 2.25 3.49
CA GLU A 104 15.57 2.33 4.77
C GLU A 104 15.94 0.94 5.29
N ALA A 105 15.03 -0.03 5.22
CA ALA A 105 15.26 -1.38 5.70
C ALA A 105 16.21 -2.19 4.82
N PHE A 106 16.18 -1.95 3.51
CA PHE A 106 16.89 -2.75 2.50
C PHE A 106 17.69 -1.88 1.51
N PRO A 107 18.66 -1.09 2.01
CA PRO A 107 19.51 -0.28 1.16
C PRO A 107 20.36 -1.19 0.27
N CYS A 108 20.47 -0.84 -1.02
CA CYS A 108 21.42 -1.49 -1.91
C CYS A 108 22.86 -1.04 -1.58
N PRO A 109 23.86 -1.94 -1.66
CA PRO A 109 25.26 -1.59 -1.49
C PRO A 109 25.66 -0.45 -2.44
N LYS A 110 26.46 0.50 -1.94
CA LYS A 110 27.15 1.44 -2.81
C LYS A 110 28.32 0.68 -3.42
N ASN A 111 28.34 0.58 -4.76
CA ASN A 111 29.49 0.07 -5.49
C ASN A 111 30.71 0.97 -5.27
#